data_AF-A0A1J6IEZ0-F1
#
_entry.id   AF-A0A1J6IEZ0-F1
#
_cell.length_a   1.000
_cell.length_b   1.000
_cell.length_c   1.000
_cell.angle_alpha   90.00
_cell.angle_beta   90.00
_cell.angle_gamma   90.00
#
_symmetry.space_group_name_H-M   'P 1'
#
loop_
_entity.id
_entity.type
_entity.pdbx_description
1 polymer ?
#
loop_
_entity_poly.entity_id
_entity_poly.type
_entity_poly.pdbx_seq_one_letter_code
_entity_poly.pdbx_strand_id
1 'polypeptide(L)'
;MESISMGVPIAAWPMHSDQPRNSQLVTKFLKIGLTVRHWTHRDELVTSEIVENAVRNLMDSPEGDEMRKRASELSEAVKQSVIDGGVNRAEMDSFIAHITR
;
A
#
# COMPACT_ATOMS: atom_id res chain seq x y z
N MET A 1 5.92 0.82 -1.10
CA MET A 1 6.67 0.59 0.16
C MET A 1 6.69 1.84 1.02
N GLU A 2 7.15 2.98 0.50
CA GLU A 2 7.22 4.26 1.25
C GLU A 2 5.90 4.65 1.95
N SER A 3 4.78 4.63 1.22
CA SER A 3 3.46 4.92 1.79
C SER A 3 3.11 3.99 2.97
N ILE A 4 3.42 2.71 2.84
CA ILE A 4 3.16 1.70 3.87
C ILE A 4 4.03 1.97 5.11
N SER A 5 5.33 2.20 4.93
CA SER A 5 6.24 2.52 6.04
C SER A 5 5.95 3.87 6.71
N MET A 6 5.23 4.76 6.03
CA MET A 6 4.79 6.05 6.59
C MET A 6 3.37 6.02 7.15
N GLY A 7 2.65 4.90 7.00
CA GLY A 7 1.26 4.79 7.45
C GLY A 7 0.27 5.64 6.66
N VAL A 8 0.60 5.94 5.41
CA VAL A 8 -0.23 6.75 4.52
C VAL A 8 -1.07 5.84 3.64
N PRO A 9 -2.40 6.03 3.55
CA PRO A 9 -3.25 5.22 2.69
C PRO A 9 -3.06 5.59 1.21
N ILE A 10 -3.47 4.72 0.29
CA ILE A 10 -3.18 4.87 -1.15
C ILE A 10 -4.46 5.00 -1.99
N ALA A 11 -4.58 6.09 -2.75
CA ALA A 11 -5.47 6.18 -3.90
C ALA A 11 -4.77 5.53 -5.13
N ALA A 12 -5.03 4.25 -5.38
CA ALA A 12 -4.31 3.47 -6.37
C ALA A 12 -4.77 3.80 -7.79
N TRP A 13 -3.83 4.23 -8.64
CA TRP A 13 -4.04 4.50 -10.06
C TRP A 13 -2.98 3.77 -10.91
N PRO A 14 -3.20 2.51 -11.27
CA PRO A 14 -2.21 1.72 -11.99
C PRO A 14 -2.02 2.20 -13.45
N MET A 15 -0.77 2.23 -13.89
CA MET A 15 -0.33 2.71 -15.21
C MET A 15 0.40 1.66 -16.06
N HIS A 16 1.22 0.78 -15.46
CA HIS A 16 1.92 -0.29 -16.21
C HIS A 16 2.54 -1.35 -15.29
N SER A 17 3.20 -2.34 -15.90
CA SER A 17 4.00 -3.38 -15.23
C SER A 17 3.21 -4.16 -14.17
N ASP A 18 3.72 -4.19 -12.94
CA ASP A 18 3.15 -4.87 -11.79
C ASP A 18 2.14 -4.02 -11.00
N GLN A 19 2.00 -2.73 -11.35
CA GLN A 19 1.07 -1.82 -10.67
C GLN A 19 -0.38 -2.34 -10.61
N PRO A 20 -0.93 -3.04 -11.62
CA PRO A 20 -2.27 -3.63 -11.51
C PRO A 20 -2.40 -4.64 -10.36
N ARG A 21 -1.35 -5.46 -10.14
CA ARG A 21 -1.30 -6.39 -9.00
C ARG A 21 -1.07 -5.65 -7.69
N ASN A 22 -0.18 -4.67 -7.67
CA ASN A 22 0.08 -3.86 -6.47
C ASN A 22 -1.17 -3.08 -6.04
N SER A 23 -1.98 -2.60 -6.99
CA SER A 23 -3.29 -2.00 -6.74
C SER A 23 -4.23 -2.99 -6.05
N GLN A 24 -4.30 -4.24 -6.52
CA GLN A 24 -5.09 -5.27 -5.82
C GLN A 24 -4.55 -5.57 -4.41
N LEU A 25 -3.22 -5.67 -4.25
CA LEU A 25 -2.58 -5.87 -2.96
C LEU A 25 -3.01 -4.80 -1.95
N VAL A 26 -2.86 -3.52 -2.29
CA VAL A 26 -3.14 -2.41 -1.36
C VAL A 26 -4.63 -2.21 -1.09
N THR A 27 -5.50 -2.50 -2.07
CA THR A 27 -6.95 -2.25 -1.95
C THR A 27 -7.75 -3.45 -1.43
N LYS A 28 -7.51 -4.65 -1.95
CA LYS A 28 -8.31 -5.85 -1.62
C LYS A 28 -7.77 -6.61 -0.43
N PHE A 29 -6.45 -6.77 -0.36
CA PHE A 29 -5.81 -7.64 0.62
C PHE A 29 -5.39 -6.87 1.87
N LEU A 30 -4.58 -5.82 1.70
CA LEU A 30 -4.14 -4.97 2.81
C LEU A 30 -5.24 -4.00 3.27
N LYS A 31 -6.15 -3.63 2.37
CA LYS A 31 -7.26 -2.70 2.62
C LYS A 31 -6.81 -1.36 3.23
N ILE A 32 -5.68 -0.85 2.73
CA ILE A 32 -5.06 0.42 3.13
C ILE A 32 -5.28 1.52 2.08
N GLY A 33 -6.27 1.36 1.21
CA GLY A 33 -6.48 2.25 0.08
C GLY A 33 -7.65 1.82 -0.78
N LEU A 34 -7.90 2.63 -1.81
CA LEU A 34 -8.96 2.43 -2.79
C LEU A 34 -8.43 2.54 -4.22
N THR A 35 -9.20 2.09 -5.20
CA THR A 35 -8.82 2.19 -6.61
C THR A 35 -9.47 3.42 -7.22
N VAL A 36 -8.68 4.31 -7.82
CA VAL A 36 -9.20 5.46 -8.58
C VAL A 36 -9.72 5.02 -9.95
N ARG A 37 -8.96 4.15 -10.61
CA ARG A 37 -9.31 3.55 -11.91
C ARG A 37 -8.84 2.11 -11.98
N HIS A 38 -9.75 1.18 -12.27
CA HIS A 38 -9.35 -0.21 -12.49
C HIS A 38 -8.52 -0.36 -13.76
N TRP A 39 -7.55 -1.27 -13.73
CA TRP A 39 -6.66 -1.56 -14.86
C TRP A 39 -7.39 -1.98 -16.15
N THR A 40 -8.56 -2.60 -16.01
CA THR A 40 -9.43 -2.97 -17.14
C THR A 40 -9.91 -1.75 -17.94
N HIS A 41 -10.01 -0.59 -17.29
CA HIS A 41 -10.45 0.68 -17.86
C HIS A 41 -9.27 1.63 -18.12
N ARG A 42 -8.05 1.11 -18.29
CA ARG A 42 -6.81 1.93 -18.38
C ARG A 42 -6.77 2.91 -19.56
N ASP A 43 -7.55 2.65 -20.60
CA ASP A 43 -7.63 3.48 -21.80
C ASP A 43 -8.76 4.53 -21.69
N GLU A 44 -9.54 4.50 -20.61
CA GLU A 44 -10.61 5.45 -20.33
C GLU A 44 -10.07 6.70 -19.61
N LEU A 45 -10.64 7.85 -19.96
CA LEU A 45 -10.36 9.12 -19.29
C LEU A 45 -11.00 9.12 -17.90
N VAL A 46 -10.20 9.45 -16.88
CA VAL A 46 -10.71 9.66 -15.53
C VAL A 46 -11.17 11.10 -15.41
N THR A 47 -12.45 11.29 -15.12
CA THR A 47 -13.05 12.62 -14.93
C THR A 47 -12.62 13.23 -13.60
N SER A 48 -12.71 14.55 -13.48
CA SER A 48 -12.47 15.26 -12.22
C SER A 48 -13.39 14.78 -11.10
N GLU A 49 -14.63 14.40 -11.42
CA GLU A 49 -15.60 13.85 -10.47
C GLU A 49 -15.12 12.52 -9.86
N ILE A 50 -14.55 11.61 -10.67
CA ILE A 50 -13.99 10.36 -10.16
C ILE A 50 -12.82 10.64 -9.21
N VAL A 51 -11.95 11.60 -9.56
CA VAL A 51 -10.82 12.00 -8.70
C VAL A 51 -11.32 12.62 -7.40
N GLU A 52 -12.29 13.53 -7.46
CA GLU A 52 -12.88 14.16 -6.28
C GLU A 52 -13.47 13.11 -5.34
N ASN A 53 -14.28 12.19 -5.87
CA ASN A 53 -14.90 11.13 -5.08
C ASN A 53 -13.85 10.22 -4.44
N ALA A 54 -12.80 9.85 -5.17
CA ALA A 54 -11.70 9.04 -4.62
C ALA A 54 -10.98 9.76 -3.46
N VAL A 55 -10.69 11.06 -3.62
CA VAL A 55 -10.05 11.86 -2.57
C VAL A 55 -10.99 12.02 -1.37
N ARG A 56 -12.24 12.38 -1.59
CA ARG A 56 -13.24 12.54 -0.53
C ARG A 56 -13.45 11.25 0.24
N ASN A 57 -13.61 10.12 -0.44
CA ASN A 57 -13.75 8.82 0.23
C ASN A 57 -12.51 8.45 1.05
N LEU A 58 -11.31 8.77 0.56
CA LEU A 58 -10.09 8.44 1.30
C LEU A 58 -9.85 9.33 2.52
N MET A 59 -10.34 10.58 2.48
CA MET A 59 -10.02 11.62 3.47
C MET A 59 -11.17 11.93 4.44
N ASP A 60 -12.42 11.80 4.00
CA ASP A 60 -13.62 12.28 4.66
C ASP A 60 -14.77 11.26 4.51
N SER A 61 -14.49 10.00 4.85
CA SER A 61 -15.51 8.95 4.96
C SER A 61 -15.14 7.93 6.03
N PRO A 62 -16.13 7.22 6.61
CA PRO A 62 -15.87 6.13 7.56
C PRO A 62 -14.97 5.03 6.98
N GLU A 63 -15.11 4.72 5.70
CA GLU A 63 -14.25 3.76 5.01
C GLU A 63 -12.81 4.28 4.89
N GLY A 64 -12.63 5.57 4.60
CA GLY A 64 -11.33 6.23 4.58
C GLY A 64 -10.64 6.23 5.95
N ASP A 65 -11.40 6.45 7.03
CA ASP A 65 -10.89 6.38 8.41
C ASP A 65 -10.31 5.00 8.72
N GLU A 66 -11.05 3.94 8.36
CA GLU A 66 -10.59 2.56 8.53
C GLU A 66 -9.35 2.23 7.68
N MET A 67 -9.27 2.75 6.46
CA MET A 67 -8.07 2.60 5.61
C MET A 67 -6.85 3.29 6.24
N ARG A 68 -7.01 4.51 6.76
CA ARG A 68 -5.92 5.25 7.44
C ARG A 68 -5.46 4.55 8.71
N LYS A 69 -6.39 4.03 9.51
CA LYS A 69 -6.08 3.23 10.70
C LYS A 69 -5.26 2.00 10.34
N ARG A 70 -5.69 1.21 9.36
CA ARG A 70 -4.95 0.02 8.89
C ARG A 70 -3.57 0.37 8.33
N ALA A 71 -3.45 1.49 7.59
CA ALA A 71 -2.17 1.94 7.08
C ALA A 71 -1.20 2.25 8.24
N SER A 72 -1.68 2.91 9.30
CA SER A 72 -0.88 3.18 10.50
C SER A 72 -0.47 1.91 11.24
N GLU A 73 -1.37 0.94 11.41
CA GLU A 73 -1.07 -0.36 12.04
C GLU A 73 -0.02 -1.15 11.24
N LEU A 74 -0.16 -1.17 9.92
CA LEU A 74 0.80 -1.85 9.04
C LEU A 74 2.17 -1.16 9.03
N SER A 75 2.20 0.16 9.12
CA SER A 75 3.43 0.95 9.26
C SER A 75 4.24 0.54 10.49
N GLU A 76 3.56 0.37 11.62
CA GLU A 76 4.19 -0.06 12.86
C GLU A 76 4.78 -1.47 12.73
N ALA A 77 4.02 -2.40 12.16
CA ALA A 77 4.50 -3.75 11.90
C ALA A 77 5.74 -3.78 10.97
N VAL A 78 5.74 -2.95 9.92
CA VAL A 78 6.88 -2.83 9.01
C VAL A 78 8.10 -2.28 9.73
N LYS A 79 7.96 -1.21 10.52
CA LYS A 79 9.06 -0.64 11.30
C LYS A 79 9.63 -1.65 12.29
N GLN A 80 8.76 -2.36 13.01
CA GLN A 80 9.19 -3.38 13.97
C GLN A 80 9.89 -4.57 13.31
N SER A 81 9.60 -4.86 12.03
CA SER A 81 10.27 -5.94 11.32
C SER A 81 11.73 -5.63 10.97
N VAL A 82 12.09 -4.35 10.83
CA VAL A 82 13.42 -3.91 10.34
C VAL A 82 14.37 -3.42 11.42
N ILE A 83 13.91 -3.22 12.65
CA ILE A 83 14.80 -2.88 13.77
C ILE A 83 15.73 -4.05 14.13
N ASP A 84 16.77 -3.77 14.92
CA ASP A 84 17.67 -4.81 15.44
C ASP A 84 16.89 -5.87 16.25
N GLY A 85 17.11 -7.15 15.91
CA GLY A 85 16.33 -8.27 16.45
C GLY A 85 14.95 -8.48 15.81
N GLY A 86 14.56 -7.62 14.86
CA GLY A 86 13.36 -7.79 14.04
C GLY A 86 13.51 -8.92 13.01
N VAL A 87 12.37 -9.48 12.58
CA VAL A 87 12.35 -10.66 11.69
C VAL A 87 13.08 -10.40 10.37
N ASN A 88 12.91 -9.24 9.73
CA ASN A 88 13.60 -8.93 8.48
C ASN A 88 15.12 -8.91 8.69
N ARG A 89 15.59 -8.32 9.80
CA ARG A 89 17.01 -8.27 10.11
C ARG A 89 17.59 -9.65 10.34
N ALA A 90 16.89 -10.50 11.10
CA ALA A 90 17.30 -11.88 11.35
C ALA A 90 17.39 -12.71 10.04
N GLU A 91 16.43 -12.55 9.14
CA GLU A 91 16.45 -13.22 7.83
C GLU A 91 17.59 -12.72 6.95
N MET A 92 17.89 -11.42 6.98
CA MET A 92 19.04 -10.86 6.25
C MET A 92 20.37 -11.40 6.79
N ASP A 93 20.53 -11.45 8.12
CA ASP A 93 21.73 -11.98 8.75
C ASP A 93 21.91 -13.48 8.42
N SER A 94 20.81 -14.25 8.43
CA SER A 94 20.78 -15.65 8.00
C SER A 94 21.19 -15.83 6.53
N PHE A 95 20.65 -15.00 5.65
CA PHE A 95 21.00 -15.01 4.23
C PHE A 95 22.48 -14.70 4.00
N ILE A 96 23.03 -13.67 4.66
CA ILE A 96 24.45 -13.31 4.58
C ILE A 96 25.31 -14.48 5.03
N ALA A 97 25.02 -15.06 6.20
CA ALA A 97 25.76 -16.21 6.72
C ALA A 97 25.73 -17.41 5.75
N HIS A 98 24.62 -17.63 5.05
CA HIS A 98 24.50 -18.70 4.06
C HIS A 98 25.38 -18.49 2.82
N ILE A 99 25.51 -17.26 2.33
CA ILE A 99 26.24 -16.96 1.09
C ILE A 99 27.73 -16.68 1.33
N THR A 100 28.14 -16.37 2.56
CA THR A 100 29.55 -16.17 2.95
C THR A 100 30.23 -17.44 3.46
N ARG A 101 29.55 -18.59 3.38
CA ARG A 101 30.12 -19.89 3.75
C ARG A 101 31.08 -20.45 2.70
#